data_AF-Q4T2U9-F1
#
_entry.id   AF-Q4T2U9-F1
#
_cell.length_a   1.000
_cell.length_b   1.000
_cell.length_c   1.000
_cell.angle_alpha   90.00
_cell.angle_beta   90.00
_cell.angle_gamma   90.00
#
_symmetry.space_group_name_H-M   'P 1'
#
loop_
_entity.id
_entity.type
_entity.pdbx_description
1 polymer ?
#
loop_
_entity_poly.entity_id
_entity_poly.type
_entity_poly.pdbx_seq_one_letter_code
_entity_poly.pdbx_strand_id
1 'polypeptide(L)'
;ELERLNQVLEEEKLKFEEVVMELKAEQEHIKQDLDGTARSLRGVESEKEELSTLTRMLQKSIEELSQEKQRTLELLGVKEKEEEDAEESPAGGDGGDVDLLKDLQHIEEEMKVLLKEKEQAEEKLKDNEQMAKVLQEEREFYWSQAQTLQQSLTQLSVDKRQTEAELQLFPSSFPVFSQAEIESRAELEQRLKEAEEALQELEKGLNSLERSTETEEQMKGNVTQLRRFFEECICAAEIEAKLPSIMKNAVYLHKAAARRIKSCRIQRRASRHHWCKSSADAGVSADVNPRCAPVAVKHSKSFVVTDADDRSMEELRETARRLTSDSSFRQTVYKIMARQDAAS
;
A
#
# COMPACT_ATOMS: atom_id res chain seq x y z
N GLU A 1 -27.69 -16.11 -38.00
CA GLU A 1 -27.89 -15.82 -36.57
C GLU A 1 -26.89 -16.48 -35.62
N LEU A 2 -26.89 -17.82 -35.47
CA LEU A 2 -26.12 -18.54 -34.44
C LEU A 2 -24.60 -18.30 -34.49
N GLU A 3 -23.99 -18.35 -35.68
CA GLU A 3 -22.56 -18.11 -35.85
C GLU A 3 -22.16 -16.67 -35.49
N ARG A 4 -23.00 -15.70 -35.83
CA ARG A 4 -22.83 -14.29 -35.42
C ARG A 4 -22.98 -14.13 -33.90
N LEU A 5 -23.91 -14.84 -33.28
CA LEU A 5 -24.13 -14.80 -31.84
C LEU A 5 -22.92 -15.38 -31.08
N ASN A 6 -22.38 -16.49 -31.59
CA ASN A 6 -21.15 -17.11 -31.09
C ASN A 6 -19.95 -16.19 -31.17
N GLN A 7 -19.78 -15.53 -32.31
CA GLN A 7 -18.68 -14.59 -32.50
C GLN A 7 -18.77 -13.43 -31.49
N VAL A 8 -19.98 -12.89 -31.28
CA VAL A 8 -20.21 -11.86 -30.26
C VAL A 8 -19.93 -12.38 -28.85
N LEU A 9 -20.28 -13.63 -28.53
CA LEU A 9 -20.07 -14.20 -27.20
C LEU A 9 -18.59 -14.45 -26.91
N GLU A 10 -17.83 -15.00 -27.86
CA GLU A 10 -16.38 -15.18 -27.73
C GLU A 10 -15.65 -13.84 -27.66
N GLU A 11 -16.06 -12.85 -28.45
CA GLU A 11 -15.53 -11.50 -28.32
C GLU A 11 -15.80 -10.90 -26.94
N GLU A 12 -16.99 -11.09 -26.37
CA GLU A 12 -17.30 -10.60 -25.02
C GLU A 12 -16.57 -11.37 -23.92
N LYS A 13 -16.33 -12.67 -24.09
CA LYS A 13 -15.50 -13.47 -23.19
C LYS A 13 -14.06 -12.99 -23.16
N LEU A 14 -13.46 -12.76 -24.33
CA LEU A 14 -12.09 -12.22 -24.44
C LEU A 14 -11.98 -10.83 -23.79
N LYS A 15 -12.96 -9.95 -24.03
CA LYS A 15 -12.97 -8.62 -23.41
C LYS A 15 -13.15 -8.70 -21.87
N PHE A 16 -13.96 -9.64 -21.39
CA PHE A 16 -14.10 -9.87 -19.94
C PHE A 16 -12.78 -10.34 -19.32
N GLU A 17 -12.08 -11.28 -19.96
CA GLU A 17 -10.76 -11.75 -19.53
C GLU A 17 -9.72 -10.63 -19.51
N GLU A 18 -9.71 -9.76 -20.54
CA GLU A 18 -8.87 -8.57 -20.59
C GLU A 18 -9.14 -7.65 -19.37
N VAL A 19 -10.40 -7.35 -19.08
CA VAL A 19 -10.81 -6.53 -17.92
C VAL A 19 -10.38 -7.15 -16.60
N VAL A 20 -10.46 -8.48 -16.45
CA VAL A 20 -9.98 -9.17 -15.25
C VAL A 20 -8.47 -9.07 -15.12
N MET A 21 -7.72 -9.21 -16.23
CA MET A 21 -6.27 -9.01 -16.22
C MET A 21 -5.90 -7.58 -15.85
N GLU A 22 -6.61 -6.58 -16.38
CA GLU A 22 -6.41 -5.18 -16.03
C GLU A 22 -6.65 -4.93 -14.54
N LEU A 23 -7.73 -5.45 -13.96
CA LEU A 23 -8.02 -5.31 -12.52
C LEU A 23 -6.91 -5.92 -11.65
N LYS A 24 -6.40 -7.09 -12.02
CA LYS A 24 -5.29 -7.74 -11.30
C LYS A 24 -3.99 -6.94 -11.41
N ALA A 25 -3.68 -6.43 -12.59
CA ALA A 25 -2.51 -5.57 -12.77
C ALA A 25 -2.62 -4.30 -11.92
N GLU A 26 -3.81 -3.71 -11.82
CA GLU A 26 -4.02 -2.52 -10.98
C GLU A 26 -3.95 -2.81 -9.49
N GLN A 27 -4.44 -3.97 -9.05
CA GLN A 27 -4.28 -4.44 -7.69
C GLN A 27 -2.81 -4.59 -7.31
N GLU A 28 -2.01 -5.23 -8.17
CA GLU A 28 -0.57 -5.38 -7.92
C GLU A 28 0.15 -4.03 -7.90
N HIS A 29 -0.23 -3.09 -8.75
CA HIS A 29 0.33 -1.74 -8.69
C HIS A 29 0.01 -1.01 -7.38
N ILE A 30 -1.24 -1.06 -6.91
CA ILE A 30 -1.61 -0.43 -5.64
C ILE A 30 -0.91 -1.09 -4.47
N LYS A 31 -0.73 -2.42 -4.52
CA LYS A 31 0.06 -3.15 -3.53
C LYS A 31 1.51 -2.71 -3.51
N GLN A 32 2.15 -2.54 -4.68
CA GLN A 32 3.50 -2.00 -4.78
C GLN A 32 3.60 -0.57 -4.22
N ASP A 33 2.60 0.28 -4.51
CA ASP A 33 2.53 1.65 -3.99
C ASP A 33 2.41 1.62 -2.44
N LEU A 34 1.52 0.79 -1.88
CA LEU A 34 1.38 0.55 -0.43
C LEU A 34 2.67 0.07 0.23
N ASP A 35 3.32 -0.94 -0.35
CA ASP A 35 4.57 -1.49 0.16
C ASP A 35 5.71 -0.47 0.07
N GLY A 36 5.65 0.44 -0.90
CA GLY A 36 6.51 1.62 -1.00
C GLY A 36 6.31 2.57 0.17
N THR A 37 5.08 3.06 0.36
CA THR A 37 4.73 3.98 1.46
C THR A 37 5.04 3.38 2.83
N ALA A 38 4.76 2.08 3.05
CA ALA A 38 5.06 1.39 4.30
C ALA A 38 6.57 1.28 4.57
N ARG A 39 7.41 1.12 3.54
CA ARG A 39 8.87 1.13 3.68
C ARG A 39 9.38 2.51 4.04
N SER A 40 8.90 3.56 3.36
CA SER A 40 9.26 4.95 3.66
C SER A 40 8.88 5.33 5.09
N LEU A 41 7.67 4.97 5.53
CA LEU A 41 7.20 5.25 6.89
C LEU A 41 8.11 4.61 7.95
N ARG A 42 8.53 3.36 7.75
CA ARG A 42 9.50 2.70 8.65
C ARG A 42 10.86 3.39 8.68
N GLY A 43 11.32 3.92 7.54
CA GLY A 43 12.55 4.71 7.49
C GLY A 43 12.45 5.97 8.37
N VAL A 44 11.36 6.73 8.20
CA VAL A 44 11.08 7.93 9.01
C VAL A 44 10.94 7.59 10.50
N GLU A 45 10.30 6.47 10.85
CA GLU A 45 10.21 5.98 12.23
C GLU A 45 11.59 5.69 12.82
N SER A 46 12.47 5.00 12.09
CA SER A 46 13.84 4.72 12.54
C SER A 46 14.67 5.99 12.73
N GLU A 47 14.59 6.96 11.80
CA GLU A 47 15.26 8.24 11.94
C GLU A 47 14.73 9.05 13.13
N LYS A 48 13.42 8.99 13.40
CA LYS A 48 12.83 9.63 14.57
C LYS A 48 13.39 9.05 15.88
N GLU A 49 13.57 7.73 15.94
CA GLU A 49 14.20 7.08 17.09
C GLU A 49 15.66 7.55 17.25
N GLU A 50 16.44 7.55 16.17
CA GLU A 50 17.82 8.05 16.16
C GLU A 50 17.90 9.51 16.65
N LEU A 51 17.11 10.41 16.06
CA LEU A 51 17.04 11.81 16.47
C LEU A 51 16.62 11.97 17.93
N SER A 52 15.60 11.23 18.38
CA SER A 52 15.16 11.27 19.78
C SER A 52 16.27 10.85 20.75
N THR A 53 17.05 9.81 20.40
CA THR A 53 18.20 9.41 21.22
C THR A 53 19.30 10.46 21.24
N LEU A 54 19.61 11.08 20.10
CA LEU A 54 20.59 12.15 20.00
C LEU A 54 20.16 13.39 20.80
N THR A 55 18.92 13.87 20.64
CA THR A 55 18.38 15.00 21.40
C THR A 55 18.50 14.76 22.91
N ARG A 56 18.24 13.53 23.38
CA ARG A 56 18.41 13.16 24.78
C ARG A 56 19.89 13.20 25.23
N MET A 57 20.81 12.74 24.39
CA MET A 57 22.25 12.81 24.69
C MET A 57 22.76 14.25 24.75
N LEU A 58 22.36 15.08 23.78
CA LEU A 58 22.67 16.51 23.74
C LEU A 58 22.12 17.23 24.98
N GLN A 59 20.87 16.97 25.34
CA GLN A 59 20.26 17.54 26.56
C GLN A 59 21.05 17.18 27.82
N LYS A 60 21.44 15.90 27.98
CA LYS A 60 22.24 15.46 29.13
C LYS A 60 23.61 16.14 29.18
N SER A 61 24.28 16.26 28.03
CA SER A 61 25.59 16.91 27.94
C SER A 61 25.50 18.41 28.28
N ILE A 62 24.47 19.10 27.81
CA ILE A 62 24.20 20.51 28.16
C ILE A 62 23.97 20.67 29.68
N GLU A 63 23.19 19.77 30.30
CA GLU A 63 22.96 19.79 31.75
C GLU A 63 24.25 19.57 32.55
N GLU A 64 25.12 18.66 32.11
CA GLU A 64 26.41 18.41 32.74
C GLU A 64 27.36 19.61 32.60
N LEU A 65 27.44 20.23 31.42
CA LEU A 65 28.21 21.46 31.20
C LEU A 65 27.66 22.63 32.03
N SER A 66 26.34 22.74 32.18
CA SER A 66 25.75 23.76 33.04
C SER A 66 26.11 23.57 34.51
N GLN A 67 26.16 22.33 34.99
CA GLN A 67 26.61 22.04 36.36
C GLN A 67 28.10 22.36 36.53
N GLU A 68 28.92 22.05 35.52
CA GLU A 68 30.36 22.32 35.56
C GLU A 68 30.67 23.82 35.51
N LYS A 69 29.95 24.56 34.67
CA LYS A 69 29.97 26.03 34.66
C LYS A 69 29.67 26.59 36.05
N GLN A 70 28.64 26.07 36.72
CA GLN A 70 28.26 26.51 38.05
C GLN A 70 29.37 26.22 39.08
N ARG A 71 29.98 25.04 39.05
CA ARG A 71 31.11 24.68 39.93
C ARG A 71 32.32 25.59 39.70
N THR A 72 32.65 25.87 38.43
CA THR A 72 33.78 26.74 38.06
C THR A 72 33.58 28.17 38.57
N LEU A 73 32.36 28.70 38.45
CA LEU A 73 31.99 30.00 39.01
C LEU A 73 32.07 30.04 40.54
N GLU A 74 31.65 28.97 41.22
CA GLU A 74 31.76 28.87 42.68
C GLU A 74 33.23 28.86 43.14
N LEU A 75 34.11 28.15 42.43
CA LEU A 75 35.55 28.14 42.69
C LEU A 75 36.20 29.52 42.53
N LEU A 76 35.79 30.29 41.51
CA LEU A 76 36.22 31.68 41.32
C LEU A 76 35.73 32.58 42.47
N GLY A 77 34.44 32.48 42.85
CA GLY A 77 33.87 33.29 43.94
C GLY A 77 34.35 32.92 45.35
N VAL A 78 34.91 31.72 45.56
CA VAL A 78 35.58 31.34 46.81
C VAL A 78 36.99 31.94 46.87
N LYS A 79 37.74 31.93 45.76
CA LYS A 79 39.05 32.57 45.68
C LYS A 79 38.98 34.09 45.89
N GLU A 80 37.98 34.76 45.32
CA GLU A 80 37.77 36.20 45.54
C GLU A 80 37.56 36.53 47.03
N LYS A 81 36.89 35.66 47.79
CA LYS A 81 36.71 35.83 49.25
C LYS A 81 37.96 35.49 50.05
N GLU A 82 38.71 34.47 49.66
CA GLU A 82 40.00 34.13 50.28
C GLU A 82 41.05 35.22 50.05
N GLU A 83 41.00 35.94 48.92
CA GLU A 83 41.83 37.11 48.64
C GLU A 83 41.37 38.37 49.41
N GLU A 84 40.07 38.54 49.67
CA GLU A 84 39.54 39.63 50.53
C GLU A 84 39.85 39.42 52.03
N ASP A 85 39.89 38.18 52.51
CA ASP A 85 40.23 37.84 53.91
C ASP A 85 41.76 37.79 54.16
N ALA A 86 42.58 37.82 53.11
CA ALA A 86 44.05 37.74 53.17
C ALA A 86 44.74 39.04 52.69
N GLU A 87 44.51 40.16 53.37
CA GLU A 87 45.43 41.30 53.28
C GLU A 87 46.81 40.89 53.84
N GLU A 88 47.87 41.14 53.06
CA GLU A 88 49.31 40.91 53.33
C GLU A 88 49.95 39.61 52.78
N SER A 89 50.10 39.48 51.46
CA SER A 89 51.36 38.97 50.83
C SER A 89 51.38 39.17 49.30
N PRO A 90 52.36 39.89 48.73
CA PRO A 90 52.50 40.03 47.29
C PRO A 90 53.51 39.01 46.77
N ALA A 91 53.05 37.86 46.25
CA ALA A 91 53.70 37.13 45.14
C ALA A 91 53.08 35.75 44.96
N GLY A 92 52.41 35.54 43.82
CA GLY A 92 52.28 34.22 43.21
C GLY A 92 50.87 33.60 43.22
N GLY A 93 49.89 34.27 42.60
CA GLY A 93 48.54 33.71 42.39
C GLY A 93 47.95 33.88 40.99
N ASP A 94 48.61 34.62 40.09
CA ASP A 94 48.01 35.12 38.84
C ASP A 94 47.72 34.05 37.76
N GLY A 95 48.42 32.91 37.80
CA GLY A 95 48.28 31.87 36.76
C GLY A 95 47.03 30.99 36.88
N GLY A 96 46.51 30.80 38.09
CA GLY A 96 45.41 29.86 38.32
C GLY A 96 44.04 30.40 37.91
N ASP A 97 43.82 31.70 38.09
CA ASP A 97 42.57 32.39 37.80
C ASP A 97 42.35 32.57 36.29
N VAL A 98 43.43 32.94 35.58
CA VAL A 98 43.46 33.07 34.12
C VAL A 98 43.13 31.75 33.41
N ASP A 99 43.52 30.59 33.98
CA ASP A 99 43.20 29.29 33.41
C ASP A 99 41.75 28.86 33.69
N LEU A 100 41.20 29.14 34.89
CA LEU A 100 39.78 28.93 35.21
C LEU A 100 38.85 29.78 34.32
N LEU A 101 39.24 31.02 34.01
CA LEU A 101 38.49 31.90 33.10
C LEU A 101 38.48 31.37 31.66
N LYS A 102 39.59 30.80 31.17
CA LYS A 102 39.64 30.14 29.86
C LYS A 102 38.78 28.88 29.84
N ASP A 103 38.82 28.08 30.90
CA ASP A 103 37.98 26.89 31.05
C ASP A 103 36.49 27.27 31.01
N LEU A 104 36.11 28.35 31.70
CA LEU A 104 34.74 28.87 31.70
C LEU A 104 34.29 29.33 30.30
N GLN A 105 35.14 30.09 29.58
CA GLN A 105 34.85 30.51 28.20
C GLN A 105 34.67 29.31 27.27
N HIS A 106 35.54 28.30 27.40
CA HIS A 106 35.45 27.09 26.61
C HIS A 106 34.14 26.31 26.88
N ILE A 107 33.76 26.15 28.15
CA ILE A 107 32.48 25.53 28.54
C ILE A 107 31.28 26.28 27.92
N GLU A 108 31.30 27.61 27.91
CA GLU A 108 30.23 28.42 27.32
C GLU A 108 30.14 28.27 25.79
N GLU A 109 31.29 28.23 25.11
CA GLU A 109 31.37 28.02 23.66
C GLU A 109 30.87 26.62 23.28
N GLU A 110 31.28 25.58 24.00
CA GLU A 110 30.81 24.21 23.77
C GLU A 110 29.31 24.07 24.01
N MET A 111 28.80 24.63 25.12
CA MET A 111 27.38 24.62 25.42
C MET A 111 26.56 25.32 24.32
N LYS A 112 27.08 26.40 23.73
CA LYS A 112 26.44 27.10 22.60
C LYS A 112 26.41 26.24 21.33
N VAL A 113 27.47 25.49 21.04
CA VAL A 113 27.50 24.57 19.89
C VAL A 113 26.48 23.44 20.09
N LEU A 114 26.47 22.79 21.25
CA LEU A 114 25.54 21.69 21.55
C LEU A 114 24.08 22.13 21.52
N LEU A 115 23.78 23.35 21.99
CA LEU A 115 22.42 23.92 21.90
C LEU A 115 21.98 24.07 20.43
N LYS A 116 22.88 24.51 19.55
CA LYS A 116 22.59 24.64 18.12
C LYS A 116 22.37 23.28 17.45
N GLU A 117 23.20 22.29 17.75
CA GLU A 117 23.03 20.92 17.25
C GLU A 117 21.72 20.29 17.76
N LYS A 118 21.33 20.58 19.01
CA LYS A 118 20.07 20.13 19.58
C LYS A 118 18.86 20.75 18.87
N GLU A 119 18.90 22.05 18.60
CA GLU A 119 17.85 22.75 17.85
C GLU A 119 17.70 22.15 16.44
N GLN A 120 18.82 21.86 15.76
CA GLN A 120 18.81 21.21 14.44
C GLN A 120 18.22 19.79 14.48
N ALA A 121 18.54 19.01 15.51
CA ALA A 121 17.95 17.68 15.70
C ALA A 121 16.43 17.76 15.98
N GLU A 122 15.98 18.75 16.75
CA GLU A 122 14.56 18.98 17.03
C GLU A 122 13.78 19.48 15.80
N GLU A 123 14.38 20.32 14.96
CA GLU A 123 13.79 20.77 13.68
C GLU A 123 13.55 19.59 12.74
N LYS A 124 14.57 18.74 12.52
CA LYS A 124 14.40 17.51 11.72
C LYS A 124 13.38 16.54 12.28
N LEU A 125 13.27 16.46 13.61
CA LEU A 125 12.27 15.61 14.24
C LEU A 125 10.85 16.10 13.91
N LYS A 126 10.62 17.42 13.85
CA LYS A 126 9.34 18.01 13.42
C LYS A 126 9.06 17.74 11.93
N ASP A 127 10.08 17.84 11.08
CA ASP A 127 9.96 17.52 9.65
C ASP A 127 9.59 16.05 9.43
N ASN A 128 10.24 15.15 10.17
CA ASN A 128 9.93 13.72 10.14
C ASN A 128 8.51 13.42 10.67
N GLU A 129 8.02 14.17 11.66
CA GLU A 129 6.62 14.07 12.11
C GLU A 129 5.63 14.51 11.04
N GLN A 130 5.91 15.61 10.35
CA GLN A 130 5.06 16.08 9.25
C GLN A 130 5.07 15.09 8.08
N MET A 131 6.24 14.53 7.77
CA MET A 131 6.39 13.51 6.75
C MET A 131 5.63 12.23 7.11
N ALA A 132 5.73 11.76 8.35
CA ALA A 132 5.00 10.59 8.81
C ALA A 132 3.48 10.76 8.66
N LYS A 133 2.93 11.96 8.90
CA LYS A 133 1.51 12.26 8.66
C LYS A 133 1.13 12.14 7.19
N VAL A 134 1.92 12.72 6.28
CA VAL A 134 1.67 12.63 4.83
C VAL A 134 1.72 11.18 4.34
N LEU A 135 2.72 10.41 4.78
CA LEU A 135 2.85 8.98 4.44
C LEU A 135 1.70 8.15 5.03
N GLN A 136 1.22 8.50 6.22
CA GLN A 136 0.07 7.85 6.84
C GLN A 136 -1.22 8.10 6.04
N GLU A 137 -1.47 9.34 5.61
CA GLU A 137 -2.61 9.69 4.76
C GLU A 137 -2.53 8.99 3.39
N GLU A 138 -1.35 8.92 2.79
CA GLU A 138 -1.11 8.19 1.54
C GLU A 138 -1.40 6.68 1.71
N ARG A 139 -0.95 6.09 2.82
CA ARG A 139 -1.20 4.67 3.15
C ARG A 139 -2.69 4.39 3.28
N GLU A 140 -3.43 5.23 3.99
CA GLU A 140 -4.88 5.10 4.16
C GLU A 140 -5.63 5.25 2.82
N PHE A 141 -5.18 6.18 1.97
CA PHE A 141 -5.73 6.36 0.63
C PHE A 141 -5.58 5.09 -0.24
N TYR A 142 -4.38 4.55 -0.36
CA TYR A 142 -4.16 3.35 -1.16
C TYR A 142 -4.83 2.12 -0.54
N TRP A 143 -4.92 2.04 0.78
CA TRP A 143 -5.63 0.97 1.47
C TRP A 143 -7.12 0.98 1.13
N SER A 144 -7.77 2.15 1.19
CA SER A 144 -9.18 2.32 0.79
C SER A 144 -9.40 1.97 -0.68
N GLN A 145 -8.47 2.38 -1.55
CA GLN A 145 -8.52 2.06 -2.98
C GLN A 145 -8.36 0.54 -3.24
N ALA A 146 -7.42 -0.11 -2.56
CA ALA A 146 -7.22 -1.56 -2.64
C ALA A 146 -8.45 -2.32 -2.17
N GLN A 147 -9.07 -1.89 -1.06
CA GLN A 147 -10.29 -2.48 -0.53
C GLN A 147 -11.45 -2.35 -1.54
N THR A 148 -11.63 -1.18 -2.14
CA THR A 148 -12.67 -0.93 -3.14
C THR A 148 -12.49 -1.81 -4.38
N LEU A 149 -11.27 -1.95 -4.88
CA LEU A 149 -10.97 -2.85 -6.01
C LEU A 149 -11.19 -4.32 -5.65
N GLN A 150 -10.79 -4.73 -4.46
CA GLN A 150 -11.00 -6.09 -3.98
C GLN A 150 -12.49 -6.42 -3.91
N GLN A 151 -13.31 -5.51 -3.37
CA GLN A 151 -14.77 -5.66 -3.35
C GLN A 151 -15.35 -5.75 -4.77
N SER A 152 -14.86 -4.94 -5.71
CA SER A 152 -15.28 -5.02 -7.10
C SER A 152 -14.91 -6.36 -7.75
N LEU A 153 -13.72 -6.91 -7.47
CA LEU A 153 -13.30 -8.22 -7.96
C LEU A 153 -14.15 -9.35 -7.39
N THR A 154 -14.46 -9.31 -6.09
CA THR A 154 -15.33 -10.30 -5.47
C THR A 154 -16.74 -10.24 -6.04
N GLN A 155 -17.29 -9.04 -6.24
CA GLN A 155 -18.62 -8.87 -6.83
C GLN A 155 -18.65 -9.39 -8.27
N LEU A 156 -17.67 -9.01 -9.10
CA LEU A 156 -17.58 -9.50 -10.49
C LEU A 156 -17.42 -11.01 -10.57
N SER A 157 -16.72 -11.62 -9.60
CA SER A 157 -16.58 -13.07 -9.54
C SER A 157 -17.90 -13.78 -9.21
N VAL A 158 -18.72 -13.19 -8.33
CA VAL A 158 -20.06 -13.69 -8.02
C VAL A 158 -20.98 -13.54 -9.23
N ASP A 159 -21.04 -12.36 -9.82
CA ASP A 159 -21.90 -12.06 -10.97
C ASP A 159 -21.52 -12.93 -12.19
N LYS A 160 -20.22 -13.16 -12.40
CA LYS A 160 -19.71 -14.09 -13.41
C LYS A 160 -20.22 -15.50 -13.17
N ARG A 161 -20.02 -16.05 -11.97
CA ARG A 161 -20.46 -17.42 -11.65
C ARG A 161 -21.97 -17.59 -11.80
N GLN A 162 -22.74 -16.57 -11.44
CA GLN A 162 -24.19 -16.59 -11.64
C GLN A 162 -24.54 -16.62 -13.13
N THR A 163 -23.92 -15.77 -13.94
CA THR A 163 -24.13 -15.76 -15.40
C THR A 163 -23.65 -17.06 -16.05
N GLU A 164 -22.54 -17.64 -15.59
CA GLU A 164 -22.03 -18.93 -16.04
C GLU A 164 -22.96 -20.08 -15.64
N ALA A 165 -23.52 -20.07 -14.43
CA ALA A 165 -24.51 -21.07 -14.01
C ALA A 165 -25.79 -20.98 -14.84
N GLU A 166 -26.26 -19.76 -15.15
CA GLU A 166 -27.37 -19.53 -16.08
C GLU A 166 -27.07 -20.07 -17.49
N LEU A 167 -25.81 -19.95 -17.96
CA LEU A 167 -25.35 -20.52 -19.23
C LEU A 167 -25.13 -22.04 -19.18
N GLN A 168 -24.73 -22.62 -18.05
CA GLN A 168 -24.52 -24.05 -17.87
C GLN A 168 -25.83 -24.84 -17.72
N LEU A 169 -26.91 -24.19 -17.30
CA LEU A 169 -28.27 -24.77 -17.32
C LEU A 169 -28.81 -24.98 -18.73
N PHE A 170 -28.12 -24.47 -19.77
CA PHE A 170 -28.36 -24.90 -21.14
C PHE A 170 -27.79 -26.31 -21.31
N PRO A 171 -28.61 -27.36 -21.55
CA PRO A 171 -28.07 -28.64 -21.97
C PRO A 171 -27.34 -28.43 -23.30
N SER A 172 -26.02 -28.63 -23.28
CA SER A 172 -25.15 -28.84 -24.46
C SER A 172 -25.29 -27.89 -25.65
N SER A 173 -25.78 -26.67 -25.48
CA SER A 173 -25.73 -25.64 -26.52
C SER A 173 -24.55 -24.71 -26.26
N PHE A 174 -23.33 -25.20 -26.50
CA PHE A 174 -22.20 -24.47 -27.10
C PHE A 174 -20.87 -25.20 -26.87
N PRO A 175 -20.52 -26.14 -27.76
CA PRO A 175 -19.14 -26.54 -27.98
C PRO A 175 -18.60 -25.93 -29.28
N VAL A 176 -17.40 -25.38 -29.16
CA VAL A 176 -16.52 -24.89 -30.22
C VAL A 176 -16.26 -26.00 -31.25
N PHE A 177 -16.51 -25.69 -32.52
CA PHE A 177 -16.01 -26.30 -33.78
C PHE A 177 -16.52 -27.70 -34.19
N SER A 178 -17.58 -27.71 -34.99
CA SER A 178 -18.03 -28.73 -35.97
C SER A 178 -18.27 -30.17 -35.51
N GLN A 179 -17.37 -30.79 -34.75
CA GLN A 179 -17.47 -32.18 -34.31
C GLN A 179 -18.56 -32.34 -33.25
N ALA A 180 -18.56 -31.46 -32.25
CA ALA A 180 -19.53 -31.49 -31.17
C ALA A 180 -20.91 -30.92 -31.59
N GLU A 181 -20.97 -30.10 -32.64
CA GLU A 181 -22.23 -29.71 -33.29
C GLU A 181 -22.84 -30.87 -34.07
N ILE A 182 -22.02 -31.64 -34.80
CA ILE A 182 -22.46 -32.87 -35.47
C ILE A 182 -22.92 -33.91 -34.44
N GLU A 183 -22.21 -34.07 -33.33
CA GLU A 183 -22.59 -34.98 -32.24
C GLU A 183 -23.89 -34.52 -31.55
N SER A 184 -24.03 -33.23 -31.25
CA SER A 184 -25.27 -32.67 -30.67
C SER A 184 -26.46 -32.77 -31.63
N ARG A 185 -26.26 -32.51 -32.93
CA ARG A 185 -27.29 -32.71 -33.95
C ARG A 185 -27.66 -34.19 -34.08
N ALA A 186 -26.68 -35.09 -34.08
CA ALA A 186 -26.91 -36.53 -34.12
C ALA A 186 -27.67 -37.03 -32.88
N GLU A 187 -27.36 -36.50 -31.69
CA GLU A 187 -28.11 -36.80 -30.45
C GLU A 187 -29.55 -36.29 -30.51
N LEU A 188 -29.77 -35.09 -31.05
CA LEU A 188 -31.13 -34.54 -31.23
C LEU A 188 -31.93 -35.34 -32.26
N GLU A 189 -31.30 -35.71 -33.39
CA GLU A 189 -31.91 -36.58 -34.39
C GLU A 189 -32.25 -37.95 -33.82
N GLN A 190 -31.38 -38.52 -32.98
CA GLN A 190 -31.66 -39.78 -32.28
C GLN A 190 -32.85 -39.63 -31.33
N ARG A 191 -32.88 -38.60 -30.49
CA ARG A 191 -34.00 -38.38 -29.54
C ARG A 191 -35.32 -38.12 -30.26
N LEU A 192 -35.29 -37.38 -31.36
CA LEU A 192 -36.46 -37.15 -32.20
C LEU A 192 -36.96 -38.46 -32.80
N LYS A 193 -36.04 -39.30 -33.31
CA LYS A 193 -36.38 -40.62 -33.84
C LYS A 193 -36.98 -41.54 -32.78
N GLU A 194 -36.42 -41.57 -31.57
CA GLU A 194 -36.95 -42.35 -30.45
C GLU A 194 -38.37 -41.88 -30.06
N ALA A 195 -38.64 -40.57 -30.09
CA ALA A 195 -39.96 -40.01 -29.86
C ALA A 195 -40.95 -40.34 -31.00
N GLU A 196 -40.50 -40.31 -32.26
CA GLU A 196 -41.30 -40.74 -33.42
C GLU A 196 -41.65 -42.23 -33.36
N GLU A 197 -40.70 -43.08 -32.98
CA GLU A 197 -40.93 -44.51 -32.78
C GLU A 197 -41.93 -44.76 -31.65
N ALA A 198 -41.79 -44.08 -30.51
CA ALA A 198 -42.74 -44.16 -29.40
C ALA A 198 -44.16 -43.70 -29.81
N LEU A 199 -44.27 -42.66 -30.64
CA LEU A 199 -45.56 -42.22 -31.21
C LEU A 199 -46.16 -43.26 -32.15
N GLN A 200 -45.36 -43.82 -33.07
CA GLN A 200 -45.82 -44.83 -34.01
C GLN A 200 -46.26 -46.11 -33.30
N GLU A 201 -45.54 -46.54 -32.26
CA GLU A 201 -45.93 -47.68 -31.43
C GLU A 201 -47.22 -47.41 -30.65
N LEU A 202 -47.39 -46.20 -30.12
CA LEU A 202 -48.62 -45.79 -29.46
C LEU A 202 -49.80 -45.80 -30.44
N GLU A 203 -49.62 -45.28 -31.66
CA GLU A 203 -50.63 -45.31 -32.71
C GLU A 203 -51.02 -46.75 -33.10
N LYS A 204 -50.02 -47.64 -33.27
CA LYS A 204 -50.26 -49.07 -33.55
C LYS A 204 -51.02 -49.75 -32.41
N GLY A 205 -50.65 -49.47 -31.16
CA GLY A 205 -51.32 -50.02 -29.97
C GLY A 205 -52.76 -49.54 -29.83
N LEU A 206 -53.03 -48.27 -30.17
CA LEU A 206 -54.38 -47.69 -30.16
C LEU A 206 -55.26 -48.21 -31.29
N ASN A 207 -54.68 -48.54 -32.45
CA ASN A 207 -55.38 -49.11 -33.61
C ASN A 207 -55.58 -50.63 -33.53
N SER A 208 -54.99 -51.31 -32.53
CA SER A 208 -55.20 -52.75 -32.30
C SER A 208 -56.58 -53.05 -31.71
N LEU A 209 -57.27 -54.05 -32.26
CA LEU A 209 -58.59 -54.48 -31.78
C LEU A 209 -58.51 -55.32 -30.49
N GLU A 210 -57.38 -55.99 -30.26
CA GLU A 210 -57.11 -56.77 -29.06
C GLU A 210 -56.16 -56.00 -28.12
N ARG A 211 -56.62 -55.74 -26.90
CA ARG A 211 -55.86 -55.05 -25.85
C ARG A 211 -55.44 -56.05 -24.79
N SER A 212 -54.15 -56.38 -24.76
CA SER A 212 -53.55 -57.15 -23.67
C SER A 212 -52.99 -56.21 -22.60
N THR A 213 -52.85 -56.69 -21.36
CA THR A 213 -52.23 -55.93 -20.27
C THR A 213 -50.81 -55.47 -20.61
N GLU A 214 -50.06 -56.30 -21.36
CA GLU A 214 -48.72 -56.01 -21.85
C GLU A 214 -48.73 -54.84 -22.86
N THR A 215 -49.68 -54.82 -23.81
CA THR A 215 -49.82 -53.71 -24.76
C THR A 215 -50.20 -52.40 -24.08
N GLU A 216 -50.95 -52.45 -22.97
CA GLU A 216 -51.28 -51.25 -22.19
C GLU A 216 -50.10 -50.73 -21.36
N GLU A 217 -49.25 -51.60 -20.83
CA GLU A 217 -48.02 -51.21 -20.14
C GLU A 217 -47.01 -50.59 -21.12
N GLN A 218 -46.86 -51.17 -22.31
CA GLN A 218 -46.01 -50.61 -23.37
C GLN A 218 -46.49 -49.21 -23.80
N MET A 219 -47.80 -49.01 -24.00
CA MET A 219 -48.34 -47.68 -24.33
C MET A 219 -48.11 -46.66 -23.21
N LYS A 220 -48.20 -47.06 -21.93
CA LYS A 220 -47.88 -46.16 -20.80
C LYS A 220 -46.39 -45.78 -20.79
N GLY A 221 -45.50 -46.70 -21.12
CA GLY A 221 -44.07 -46.43 -21.34
C GLY A 221 -43.85 -45.38 -22.42
N ASN A 222 -44.46 -45.58 -23.59
CA ASN A 222 -44.33 -44.68 -24.74
C ASN A 222 -44.91 -43.28 -24.45
N VAL A 223 -46.04 -43.19 -23.75
CA VAL A 223 -46.61 -41.91 -23.29
C VAL A 223 -45.67 -41.19 -22.31
N THR A 224 -45.01 -41.94 -21.42
CA THR A 224 -44.04 -41.37 -20.48
C THR A 224 -42.80 -40.83 -21.20
N GLN A 225 -42.29 -41.57 -22.19
CA GLN A 225 -41.17 -41.15 -23.03
C GLN A 225 -41.50 -39.88 -23.82
N LEU A 226 -42.68 -39.82 -24.43
CA LEU A 226 -43.15 -38.63 -25.15
C LEU A 226 -43.33 -37.42 -24.24
N ARG A 227 -43.91 -37.62 -23.06
CA ARG A 227 -44.05 -36.56 -22.06
C ARG A 227 -42.69 -35.98 -21.70
N ARG A 228 -41.70 -36.83 -21.43
CA ARG A 228 -40.33 -36.40 -21.11
C ARG A 228 -39.70 -35.62 -22.28
N PHE A 229 -39.87 -36.10 -23.51
CA PHE A 229 -39.38 -35.40 -24.70
C PHE A 229 -39.95 -33.98 -24.80
N PHE A 230 -41.26 -33.81 -24.66
CA PHE A 230 -41.89 -32.48 -24.70
C PHE A 230 -41.51 -31.59 -23.51
N GLU A 231 -41.35 -32.15 -22.30
CA GLU A 231 -40.84 -31.40 -21.14
C GLU A 231 -39.42 -30.86 -21.39
N GLU A 232 -38.55 -31.66 -22.03
CA GLU A 232 -37.21 -31.22 -22.44
C GLU A 232 -37.28 -30.13 -23.53
N CYS A 233 -38.17 -30.25 -24.52
CA CYS A 233 -38.38 -29.21 -25.55
C CYS A 233 -38.89 -27.89 -24.96
N ILE A 234 -39.83 -27.94 -24.00
CA ILE A 234 -40.34 -26.74 -23.32
C ILE A 234 -39.22 -26.06 -22.54
N CYS A 235 -38.45 -26.83 -21.77
CA CYS A 235 -37.29 -26.29 -21.04
C CYS A 235 -36.28 -25.62 -21.99
N ALA A 236 -35.95 -26.27 -23.12
CA ALA A 236 -35.04 -25.71 -24.11
C ALA A 236 -35.56 -24.39 -24.72
N ALA A 237 -36.85 -24.34 -25.06
CA ALA A 237 -37.49 -23.13 -25.61
C ALA A 237 -37.57 -21.97 -24.60
N GLU A 238 -37.87 -22.26 -23.33
CA GLU A 238 -37.87 -21.24 -22.26
C GLU A 238 -36.49 -20.61 -22.05
N ILE A 239 -35.45 -21.44 -22.16
CA ILE A 239 -34.06 -21.04 -22.04
C ILE A 239 -33.65 -20.20 -23.28
N GLU A 240 -33.98 -20.63 -24.49
CA GLU A 240 -33.74 -19.89 -25.74
C GLU A 240 -34.42 -18.51 -25.73
N ALA A 241 -35.64 -18.43 -25.21
CA ALA A 241 -36.36 -17.16 -25.05
C ALA A 241 -35.66 -16.18 -24.07
N LYS A 242 -34.93 -16.68 -23.07
CA LYS A 242 -34.19 -15.86 -22.10
C LYS A 242 -32.81 -15.42 -22.60
N LEU A 243 -32.28 -16.06 -23.65
CA LEU A 243 -30.94 -15.84 -24.18
C LEU A 243 -30.62 -14.36 -24.46
N PRO A 244 -31.51 -13.54 -25.07
CA PRO A 244 -31.22 -12.11 -25.30
C PRO A 244 -30.99 -11.31 -24.01
N SER A 245 -31.71 -11.64 -22.94
CA SER A 245 -31.58 -10.97 -21.64
C SER A 245 -30.30 -11.37 -20.91
N ILE A 246 -29.96 -12.67 -20.93
CA ILE A 246 -28.73 -13.20 -20.34
C ILE A 246 -27.50 -12.59 -21.03
N MET A 247 -27.50 -12.54 -22.37
CA MET A 247 -26.43 -11.90 -23.12
C MET A 247 -26.31 -10.41 -22.83
N LYS A 248 -27.44 -9.70 -22.71
CA LYS A 248 -27.46 -8.28 -22.33
C LYS A 248 -26.85 -8.06 -20.94
N ASN A 249 -27.12 -8.94 -19.98
CA ASN A 249 -26.55 -8.89 -18.63
C ASN A 249 -25.03 -9.12 -18.66
N ALA A 250 -24.56 -10.13 -19.41
CA ALA A 250 -23.13 -10.41 -19.58
C ALA A 250 -22.36 -9.20 -20.14
N VAL A 251 -22.87 -8.59 -21.20
CA VAL A 251 -22.29 -7.37 -21.81
C VAL A 251 -22.29 -6.19 -20.83
N TYR A 252 -23.36 -6.04 -20.05
CA TYR A 252 -23.47 -4.95 -19.07
C TYR A 252 -22.44 -5.09 -17.94
N LEU A 253 -22.28 -6.31 -17.40
CA LEU A 253 -21.29 -6.60 -16.35
C LEU A 253 -19.89 -6.22 -16.79
N HIS A 254 -19.52 -6.63 -18.01
CA HIS A 254 -18.23 -6.29 -18.60
C HIS A 254 -18.07 -4.76 -18.78
N LYS A 255 -19.03 -4.06 -19.40
CA LYS A 255 -18.96 -2.60 -19.58
C LYS A 255 -18.90 -1.84 -18.25
N ALA A 256 -19.62 -2.29 -17.24
CA ALA A 256 -19.59 -1.69 -15.91
C ALA A 256 -18.22 -1.86 -15.24
N ALA A 257 -17.61 -3.05 -15.35
CA ALA A 257 -16.26 -3.33 -14.87
C ALA A 257 -15.21 -2.44 -15.56
N ALA A 258 -15.24 -2.35 -16.89
CA ALA A 258 -14.34 -1.51 -17.68
C ALA A 258 -14.40 -0.02 -17.26
N ARG A 259 -15.60 0.50 -16.96
CA ARG A 259 -15.77 1.87 -16.46
C ARG A 259 -15.14 2.06 -15.08
N ARG A 260 -15.32 1.10 -14.17
CA ARG A 260 -14.73 1.14 -12.83
C ARG A 260 -13.19 1.16 -12.88
N ILE A 261 -12.58 0.36 -13.75
CA ILE A 261 -11.12 0.38 -13.98
C ILE A 261 -10.65 1.76 -14.41
N LYS A 262 -11.30 2.33 -15.44
CA LYS A 262 -10.95 3.67 -15.95
C LYS A 262 -11.06 4.73 -14.85
N SER A 263 -12.14 4.69 -14.05
CA SER A 263 -12.32 5.60 -12.92
C SER A 263 -11.19 5.47 -11.90
N CYS A 264 -10.82 4.24 -11.52
CA CYS A 264 -9.71 4.00 -10.59
C CYS A 264 -8.36 4.50 -11.12
N ARG A 265 -8.07 4.28 -12.41
CA ARG A 265 -6.87 4.81 -13.09
C ARG A 265 -6.82 6.33 -13.04
N ILE A 266 -7.94 7.00 -13.33
CA ILE A 266 -8.03 8.47 -13.32
C ILE A 266 -7.82 9.00 -11.89
N GLN A 267 -8.53 8.45 -10.91
CA GLN A 267 -8.42 8.88 -9.51
C GLN A 267 -7.00 8.72 -8.97
N ARG A 268 -6.33 7.61 -9.30
CA ARG A 268 -4.93 7.38 -8.90
C ARG A 268 -3.95 8.28 -9.63
N ARG A 269 -4.16 8.56 -10.93
CA ARG A 269 -3.36 9.56 -11.65
C ARG A 269 -3.52 10.94 -10.99
N ALA A 270 -4.74 11.37 -10.70
CA ALA A 270 -5.01 12.64 -10.04
C ALA A 270 -4.39 12.70 -8.63
N SER A 271 -4.53 11.64 -7.84
CA SER A 271 -3.93 11.50 -6.51
C SER A 271 -2.40 11.57 -6.56
N ARG A 272 -1.75 10.85 -7.49
CA ARG A 272 -0.30 10.98 -7.70
C ARG A 272 0.13 12.42 -7.98
N HIS A 273 -0.63 13.14 -8.81
CA HIS A 273 -0.32 14.55 -9.10
C HIS A 273 -0.53 15.46 -7.89
N HIS A 274 -1.52 15.17 -7.03
CA HIS A 274 -1.73 15.87 -5.77
C HIS A 274 -0.52 15.74 -4.84
N TRP A 275 -0.04 14.51 -4.60
CA TRP A 275 1.12 14.27 -3.73
C TRP A 275 2.42 14.85 -4.31
N CYS A 276 2.59 14.85 -5.64
CA CYS A 276 3.72 15.50 -6.30
C CYS A 276 3.71 17.03 -6.18
N LYS A 277 2.54 17.64 -5.95
CA LYS A 277 2.40 19.09 -5.86
C LYS A 277 2.53 19.57 -4.41
N SER A 278 1.97 18.82 -3.47
CA SER A 278 2.09 19.12 -2.04
C SER A 278 3.53 19.06 -1.53
N SER A 279 4.41 18.27 -2.16
CA SER A 279 5.84 18.26 -1.85
C SER A 279 6.62 19.42 -2.48
N ALA A 280 6.16 19.98 -3.60
CA ALA A 280 6.80 21.12 -4.27
C ALA A 280 6.48 22.47 -3.60
N ASP A 281 5.30 22.59 -2.98
CA ASP A 281 4.89 23.79 -2.24
C ASP A 281 5.45 23.82 -0.79
N ALA A 282 6.08 22.73 -0.32
CA ALA A 282 6.80 22.67 0.95
C ALA A 282 8.24 23.24 0.82
N GLY A 283 8.36 24.53 0.54
CA GLY A 283 9.48 25.34 1.06
C GLY A 283 10.82 25.35 0.30
N VAL A 284 10.85 25.59 -1.01
CA VAL A 284 12.07 26.11 -1.66
C VAL A 284 11.90 27.59 -1.98
N SER A 285 12.52 28.45 -1.16
CA SER A 285 12.66 29.89 -1.45
C SER A 285 13.37 30.08 -2.80
N ALA A 286 12.74 30.86 -3.67
CA ALA A 286 13.05 31.02 -5.08
C ALA A 286 14.24 31.94 -5.35
N ASP A 287 15.45 31.58 -4.88
CA ASP A 287 16.66 32.37 -5.16
C ASP A 287 17.94 31.54 -5.36
N VAL A 288 17.90 30.47 -6.17
CA VAL A 288 19.12 29.87 -6.74
C VAL A 288 18.89 29.29 -8.16
N ASN A 289 19.51 29.94 -9.15
CA ASN A 289 20.06 29.48 -10.44
C ASN A 289 19.19 28.59 -11.40
N PRO A 290 18.87 29.04 -12.64
CA PRO A 290 17.91 28.38 -13.53
C PRO A 290 18.54 27.30 -14.43
N ARG A 291 19.04 26.20 -13.83
CA ARG A 291 19.49 25.02 -14.61
C ARG A 291 18.76 23.71 -14.32
N CYS A 292 17.74 23.71 -13.47
CA CYS A 292 16.93 22.53 -13.20
C CYS A 292 15.54 22.69 -13.82
N ALA A 293 15.40 22.26 -15.08
CA ALA A 293 14.10 21.97 -15.68
C ALA A 293 13.52 20.68 -15.03
N PRO A 294 12.18 20.56 -14.92
CA PRO A 294 11.56 19.60 -14.03
C PRO A 294 11.64 18.18 -14.61
N VAL A 295 12.38 17.31 -13.93
CA VAL A 295 12.41 15.88 -14.25
C VAL A 295 11.08 15.27 -13.80
N ALA A 296 10.38 14.68 -14.76
CA ALA A 296 9.11 13.99 -14.58
C ALA A 296 9.14 13.04 -13.37
N VAL A 297 8.22 13.27 -12.43
CA VAL A 297 8.04 12.47 -11.23
C VAL A 297 7.59 11.07 -11.63
N LYS A 298 8.53 10.14 -11.62
CA LYS A 298 8.32 8.72 -11.88
C LYS A 298 8.72 7.93 -10.64
N HIS A 299 7.69 7.45 -9.96
CA HIS A 299 7.69 6.44 -8.91
C HIS A 299 8.28 6.86 -7.55
N SER A 300 7.74 6.22 -6.53
CA SER A 300 8.07 6.21 -5.10
C SER A 300 9.54 5.88 -4.77
N LYS A 301 10.47 6.59 -5.42
CA LYS A 301 11.91 6.60 -5.21
C LYS A 301 12.43 7.98 -4.77
N SER A 302 11.60 9.04 -4.81
CA SER A 302 12.01 10.37 -4.33
C SER A 302 11.93 10.54 -2.81
N PHE A 303 11.74 9.46 -2.07
CA PHE A 303 11.90 9.46 -0.61
C PHE A 303 13.16 8.70 -0.17
N VAL A 304 14.07 8.40 -1.10
CA VAL A 304 15.47 8.17 -0.71
C VAL A 304 15.97 9.55 -0.31
N VAL A 305 16.34 9.67 0.96
CA VAL A 305 17.02 10.81 1.57
C VAL A 305 17.89 11.49 0.52
N THR A 306 17.68 12.78 0.28
CA THR A 306 18.52 13.48 -0.70
C THR A 306 19.97 13.46 -0.19
N ASP A 307 20.97 13.41 -1.06
CA ASP A 307 22.39 13.46 -0.64
C ASP A 307 22.69 14.64 0.29
N ALA A 308 21.85 15.70 0.27
CA ALA A 308 21.93 16.83 1.19
C ALA A 308 21.37 16.51 2.59
N ASP A 309 20.20 15.88 2.67
CA ASP A 309 19.59 15.45 3.92
C ASP A 309 20.39 14.33 4.59
N ASP A 310 20.98 13.43 3.79
CA ASP A 310 21.82 12.32 4.25
C ASP A 310 23.12 12.86 4.84
N ARG A 311 23.75 13.85 4.19
CA ARG A 311 24.92 14.54 4.75
C ARG A 311 24.59 15.24 6.06
N SER A 312 23.48 15.96 6.10
CA SER A 312 23.06 16.65 7.31
C SER A 312 22.72 15.68 8.44
N MET A 313 22.13 14.52 8.14
CA MET A 313 21.89 13.46 9.14
C MET A 313 23.18 12.77 9.57
N GLU A 314 24.14 12.59 8.66
CA GLU A 314 25.44 12.02 8.97
C GLU A 314 26.25 12.94 9.90
N GLU A 315 26.16 14.27 9.72
CA GLU A 315 26.73 15.25 10.65
C GLU A 315 26.16 15.08 12.07
N LEU A 316 24.84 14.95 12.22
CA LEU A 316 24.20 14.68 13.52
C LEU A 316 24.62 13.33 14.12
N ARG A 317 24.79 12.29 13.29
CA ARG A 317 25.33 10.98 13.73
C ARG A 317 26.80 11.08 14.14
N GLU A 318 27.57 11.96 13.50
CA GLU A 318 28.93 12.26 13.92
C GLU A 318 28.95 12.95 15.28
N THR A 319 28.06 13.92 15.52
CA THR A 319 27.86 14.54 16.84
C THR A 319 27.52 13.49 17.91
N ALA A 320 26.58 12.57 17.63
CA ALA A 320 26.27 11.45 18.52
C ALA A 320 27.51 10.63 18.90
N ARG A 321 28.34 10.31 17.89
CA ARG A 321 29.59 9.56 18.08
C ARG A 321 30.60 10.35 18.89
N ARG A 322 30.76 11.66 18.63
CA ARG A 322 31.64 12.55 19.39
C ARG A 322 31.23 12.58 20.86
N LEU A 323 29.96 12.85 21.16
CA LEU A 323 29.43 12.84 22.54
C LEU A 323 29.65 11.50 23.27
N THR A 324 29.57 10.39 22.53
CA THR A 324 29.81 9.06 23.09
C THR A 324 31.30 8.80 23.33
N SER A 325 32.15 9.33 22.45
CA SER A 325 33.61 9.10 22.42
C SER A 325 34.40 10.14 23.21
N ASP A 326 33.77 11.25 23.61
CA ASP A 326 34.50 12.40 24.12
C ASP A 326 35.19 12.08 25.45
N SER A 327 36.47 11.77 25.31
CA SER A 327 37.38 11.48 26.40
C SER A 327 37.83 12.76 27.10
N SER A 328 37.85 13.91 26.39
CA SER A 328 38.13 15.24 26.94
C SER A 328 37.10 15.62 28.01
N PHE A 329 35.81 15.44 27.74
CA PHE A 329 34.76 15.66 28.71
C PHE A 329 34.95 14.83 29.99
N ARG A 330 35.17 13.52 29.86
CA ARG A 330 35.48 12.66 31.02
C ARG A 330 36.77 13.09 31.71
N GLN A 331 37.79 13.49 30.95
CA GLN A 331 39.11 13.86 31.47
C GLN A 331 39.09 15.21 32.20
N THR A 332 38.27 16.18 31.76
CA THR A 332 38.03 17.46 32.45
C THR A 332 37.22 17.23 33.72
N VAL A 333 36.16 16.41 33.67
CA VAL A 333 35.41 15.96 34.86
C VAL A 333 36.33 15.25 35.86
N TYR A 334 37.19 14.32 35.40
CA TYR A 334 38.15 13.63 36.26
C TYR A 334 39.24 14.56 36.83
N LYS A 335 39.74 15.53 36.05
CA LYS A 335 40.72 16.50 36.54
C LYS A 335 40.14 17.41 37.62
N ILE A 336 38.87 17.76 37.52
CA ILE A 336 38.18 18.63 38.47
C ILE A 336 37.78 17.85 39.73
N MET A 337 37.27 16.61 39.59
CA MET A 337 37.07 15.69 40.72
C MET A 337 38.38 15.43 41.49
N ALA A 338 39.50 15.23 40.79
CA ALA A 338 40.81 15.01 41.40
C ALA A 338 41.36 16.22 42.17
N ARG A 339 40.95 17.46 41.80
CA ARG A 339 41.29 18.68 42.57
C ARG A 339 40.53 18.74 43.89
N GLN A 340 39.34 18.14 43.97
CA GLN A 340 38.49 18.14 45.16
C GLN A 340 38.90 17.05 46.18
N ASP A 341 39.34 15.89 45.70
CA ASP A 341 39.89 14.80 46.54
C ASP A 341 41.26 15.13 47.14
N ALA A 342 42.04 16.02 46.50
CA ALA A 342 43.35 16.47 46.99
C ALA A 342 43.27 17.62 48.02
N ALA A 343 42.09 18.22 48.19
CA ALA A 343 41.84 19.37 49.07
C ALA A 343 40.93 19.03 50.27
N SER A 344 40.62 17.75 50.49
CA SER A 344 39.87 17.25 51.65
C SER A 344 40.78 16.66 52.73
#